data_AF-A0A3B8LM00-F1
#
_entry.id   AF-A0A3B8LM00-F1
#
_cell.length_a   1.000
_cell.length_b   1.000
_cell.length_c   1.000
_cell.angle_alpha   90.00
_cell.angle_beta   90.00
_cell.angle_gamma   90.00
#
_symmetry.space_group_name_H-M   'P 1'
#
loop_
_entity.id
_entity.type
_entity.pdbx_description
1 polymer ?
#
loop_
_entity_poly.entity_id
_entity_poly.type
_entity_poly.pdbx_seq_one_letter_code
_entity_poly.pdbx_strand_id
1 'polypeptide(L)' 'MEGKIPITPQGLHNLKEQLKHIKTVERRKNIQDIETAREHGDLSENAEYQYAKEKQAQIAGQIQMLEDQ' A
#
# COMPACT_ATOMS: atom_id res chain seq x y z
N MET A 1 -16.42 14.32 -13.85
CA MET A 1 -16.51 13.17 -12.92
C MET A 1 -17.88 12.55 -13.13
N GLU A 2 -17.97 11.68 -14.12
CA GLU A 2 -19.24 11.09 -14.59
C GLU A 2 -19.40 9.71 -13.97
N GLY A 3 -20.54 9.49 -13.31
CA GLY A 3 -21.06 8.18 -12.91
C GLY A 3 -20.24 7.44 -11.84
N LYS A 4 -20.58 7.62 -10.56
CA LYS A 4 -20.23 6.62 -9.54
C LYS A 4 -20.80 5.28 -10.00
N ILE A 5 -19.93 4.34 -10.34
CA ILE A 5 -20.33 2.98 -10.72
C ILE A 5 -21.10 2.42 -9.51
N PRO A 6 -22.36 1.97 -9.69
CA PRO A 6 -23.12 1.45 -8.57
C PRO A 6 -22.44 0.18 -8.04
N ILE A 7 -21.89 0.29 -6.83
CA ILE A 7 -21.25 -0.80 -6.10
C ILE A 7 -22.31 -1.52 -5.25
N THR A 8 -22.32 -2.85 -5.29
CA THR A 8 -23.18 -3.65 -4.42
C THR A 8 -22.72 -3.52 -2.96
N PRO A 9 -23.63 -3.70 -1.97
CA PRO A 9 -23.23 -3.66 -0.55
C PRO A 9 -22.08 -4.64 -0.22
N GLN A 10 -22.07 -5.82 -0.85
CA GLN A 10 -20.99 -6.79 -0.72
C GLN A 10 -19.68 -6.28 -1.33
N GLY A 11 -19.73 -5.66 -2.51
CA GLY A 11 -18.56 -5.04 -3.13
C GLY A 11 -17.96 -3.95 -2.26
N LEU A 12 -18.81 -3.09 -1.67
CA LEU A 12 -18.36 -2.02 -0.77
C LEU A 12 -17.71 -2.59 0.50
N HIS A 13 -18.28 -3.65 1.07
CA HIS A 13 -17.70 -4.34 2.22
C HIS A 13 -16.31 -4.90 1.88
N ASN A 14 -16.18 -5.59 0.74
CA ASN A 14 -14.90 -6.15 0.30
C ASN A 14 -13.85 -5.07 0.07
N LEU A 15 -14.21 -3.92 -0.53
CA LEU A 15 -13.29 -2.80 -0.73
C LEU A 15 -12.84 -2.20 0.62
N LYS A 16 -13.75 -2.05 1.58
CA LYS A 16 -13.41 -1.56 2.93
C LYS A 16 -12.48 -2.51 3.67
N GLU A 17 -12.72 -3.81 3.60
CA GLU A 17 -11.86 -4.81 4.24
C GLU A 17 -10.47 -4.85 3.58
N GLN A 18 -10.40 -4.76 2.25
CA GLN A 18 -9.14 -4.65 1.53
C GLN A 18 -8.38 -3.38 1.93
N LEU A 19 -9.04 -2.22 1.93
CA LEU A 19 -8.44 -0.95 2.34
C LEU A 19 -7.92 -1.02 3.78
N LYS A 20 -8.71 -1.61 4.69
CA LYS A 20 -8.30 -1.82 6.08
C LYS A 20 -7.06 -2.72 6.17
N HIS A 21 -7.04 -3.82 5.43
CA HIS A 21 -5.88 -4.71 5.39
C HIS A 21 -4.62 -3.99 4.90
N ILE A 22 -4.71 -3.26 3.78
CA ILE A 22 -3.58 -2.53 3.21
C ILE A 22 -3.05 -1.47 4.20
N LYS A 23 -3.94 -0.71 4.84
CA LYS A 23 -3.55 0.37 5.79
C LYS A 23 -2.98 -0.17 7.10
N THR A 24 -3.41 -1.34 7.56
CA THR A 24 -3.06 -1.85 8.91
C THR A 24 -2.00 -2.94 8.90
N VAL A 25 -1.92 -3.75 7.84
CA VAL A 25 -1.00 -4.87 7.70
C VAL A 25 0.11 -4.51 6.73
N GLU A 26 -0.21 -4.36 5.45
CA GLU A 26 0.80 -4.18 4.40
C GLU A 26 1.64 -2.92 4.60
N ARG A 27 1.00 -1.80 4.96
CA ARG A 27 1.72 -0.55 5.23
C ARG A 27 2.69 -0.69 6.40
N ARG A 28 2.30 -1.39 7.48
CA ARG A 28 3.18 -1.60 8.64
C ARG A 28 4.34 -2.51 8.29
N LYS A 29 4.07 -3.62 7.59
CA LYS A 29 5.10 -4.53 7.12
C LYS A 29 6.13 -3.81 6.23
N ASN A 30 5.66 -3.00 5.28
CA ASN A 30 6.56 -2.22 4.42
C ASN A 30 7.41 -1.21 5.21
N ILE A 31 6.90 -0.62 6.28
CA ILE A 31 7.70 0.27 7.14
C ILE A 31 8.83 -0.53 7.79
N GLN A 32 8.52 -1.71 8.33
CA GLN A 32 9.52 -2.59 8.94
C GLN A 32 10.56 -3.08 7.91
N ASP A 33 10.14 -3.41 6.69
CA ASP A 33 11.03 -3.80 5.59
C ASP A 33 12.00 -2.65 5.25
N ILE A 34 11.51 -1.40 5.18
CA ILE A 34 12.35 -0.21 4.98
C ILE A 34 13.31 -0.01 6.16
N GLU A 35 12.83 -0.12 7.39
CA GLU A 35 13.67 0.05 8.58
C GLU A 35 14.81 -0.97 8.61
N THR A 36 14.50 -2.23 8.38
CA THR A 36 15.49 -3.32 8.32
C THR A 36 16.50 -3.07 7.20
N ALA A 37 16.04 -2.74 5.99
CA ALA A 37 16.94 -2.45 4.88
C ALA A 37 17.81 -1.21 5.14
N ARG A 38 17.34 -0.24 5.94
CA ARG A 38 18.13 0.95 6.30
C ARG A 38 19.31 0.65 7.21
N GLU A 39 19.32 -0.49 7.91
CA GLU A 39 20.42 -0.90 8.78
C GLU A 39 21.61 -1.47 7.98
N HIS A 40 21.44 -1.78 6.70
CA HIS A 40 22.40 -2.54 5.90
C HIS A 40 23.48 -1.68 5.20
N GLY A 41 23.77 -0.47 5.70
CA GLY A 41 24.84 0.37 5.16
C GLY A 41 24.38 1.25 4.00
N ASP A 42 24.98 1.14 2.82
CA ASP A 42 24.70 2.05 1.70
C ASP A 42 23.33 1.78 1.07
N LEU A 43 22.44 2.77 1.15
CA LEU A 43 21.06 2.65 0.66
C LEU A 43 20.95 2.73 -0.88
N SER A 44 21.94 3.33 -1.54
CA SER A 44 21.92 3.48 -3.00
C SER A 44 22.20 2.16 -3.69
N GLU A 45 22.98 1.26 -3.06
CA GLU A 45 23.27 -0.08 -3.57
C GLU A 45 22.36 -1.17 -2.96
N ASN A 46 21.64 -0.86 -1.88
CA ASN A 46 20.75 -1.82 -1.23
C ASN A 46 19.47 -2.07 -2.05
N ALA A 47 19.45 -3.20 -2.76
CA ALA A 47 18.30 -3.65 -3.55
C ALA A 47 17.02 -3.86 -2.72
N GLU A 48 17.12 -4.33 -1.48
CA GLU A 48 15.98 -4.52 -0.58
C GLU A 48 15.35 -3.18 -0.20
N TYR A 49 16.18 -2.16 0.04
CA TYR A 49 15.69 -0.80 0.31
C TYR A 49 14.98 -0.21 -0.91
N GLN A 50 15.56 -0.35 -2.11
CA GLN A 50 14.92 0.13 -3.35
C GLN A 50 13.57 -0.56 -3.59
N TYR A 51 13.53 -1.88 -3.41
CA TYR A 51 12.29 -2.65 -3.51
C TYR A 51 11.24 -2.21 -2.48
N ALA A 52 11.63 -2.03 -1.21
CA ALA A 52 10.73 -1.60 -0.15
C ALA A 52 10.20 -0.17 -0.38
N LYS A 53 10.98 0.70 -1.04
CA LYS A 53 10.57 2.04 -1.48
C LYS A 53 9.59 1.99 -2.66
N GLU A 54 9.80 1.12 -3.63
CA GLU A 54 8.86 0.92 -4.74
C GLU A 54 7.53 0.37 -4.23
N LYS A 55 7.57 -0.65 -3.37
CA LYS A 55 6.39 -1.23 -2.72
C LYS A 55 5.64 -0.19 -1.87
N GLN A 56 6.35 0.72 -1.21
CA GLN A 56 5.73 1.86 -0.50
C GLN A 56 4.87 2.72 -1.44
N ALA A 57 5.37 3.04 -2.64
CA ALA A 57 4.66 3.82 -3.63
C ALA A 57 3.43 3.08 -4.18
N GLN A 58 3.55 1.77 -4.42
CA GLN A 58 2.44 0.92 -4.84
C GLN A 58 1.32 0.88 -3.77
N ILE A 59 1.67 0.66 -2.50
CA ILE A 59 0.72 0.67 -1.38
C ILE A 59 -0.01 2.01 -1.30
N ALA A 60 0.72 3.13 -1.43
CA ALA A 60 0.12 4.46 -1.42
C ALA A 60 -0.88 4.66 -2.58
N GLY A 61 -0.50 4.23 -3.80
CA GLY A 61 -1.38 4.28 -4.97
C GLY A 61 -2.64 3.43 -4.81
N GLN A 62 -2.52 2.23 -4.26
CA GLN A 62 -3.67 1.36 -3.97
C GLN A 62 -4.62 1.97 -2.95
N ILE A 63 -4.10 2.55 -1.87
CA ILE A 63 -4.91 3.24 -0.85
C ILE A 63 -5.69 4.38 -1.52
N GLN A 64 -5.02 5.23 -2.28
CA GLN A 64 -5.66 6.37 -2.95
C GLN A 64 -6.73 5.91 -3.93
N MET A 65 -6.45 4.89 -4.75
CA MET A 65 -7.42 4.34 -5.69
C MET A 65 -8.66 3.80 -4.97
N LEU A 66 -8.48 3.07 -3.87
CA LEU A 66 -9.59 2.49 -3.09
C LEU A 66 -10.38 3.53 -2.29
N GLU A 67 -9.75 4.64 -1.88
CA GLU A 67 -10.41 5.75 -1.20
C GLU A 67 -11.22 6.64 -2.16
N ASP A 68 -10.89 6.63 -3.46
CA ASP A 68 -11.59 7.38 -4.51
C ASP A 68 -12.81 6.64 -5.10
N GLN A 69 -13.04 5.37 -4.71
CA GLN A 69 -14.19 4.55 -5.14
C GLN A 69 -15.52 4.90 -4.44
#